data_AF-A0A1S8CX42-F1
#
_entry.id   AF-A0A1S8CX42-F1
#
_cell.length_a   1.000
_cell.length_b   1.000
_cell.length_c   1.000
_cell.angle_alpha   90.00
_cell.angle_beta   90.00
_cell.angle_gamma   90.00
#
_symmetry.space_group_name_H-M   'P 1'
#
loop_
_entity.id
_entity.type
_entity.pdbx_description
1 polymer ?
#
loop_
_entity_poly.entity_id
_entity_poly.type
_entity_poly.pdbx_seq_one_letter_code
_entity_poly.pdbx_strand_id
1 'polypeptide(L)'
;MQTKLTLRLEDELIEQAKIYAKQSGKSVSQLVADYFLQLKKPQLGDKAQLPPITQQLSGLLKNVHIENEHTDYKAYLENKYL
;
A
#
# COMPACT_ATOMS: atom_id res chain seq x y z
N MET A 1 -15.90 17.97 12.38
CA MET A 1 -17.10 17.45 13.09
C MET A 1 -16.81 16.04 13.55
N GLN A 2 -17.06 15.69 14.81
CA GLN A 2 -16.92 14.31 15.30
C GLN A 2 -18.31 13.69 15.41
N THR A 3 -18.56 12.65 14.61
CA THR A 3 -19.81 11.89 14.62
C THR A 3 -19.60 10.58 15.38
N LYS A 4 -20.64 10.11 16.09
CA LYS A 4 -20.61 8.83 16.79
C LYS A 4 -21.16 7.75 15.87
N LEU A 5 -20.43 6.64 15.75
CA LEU A 5 -20.88 5.43 15.08
C LEU A 5 -21.31 4.41 16.13
N THR A 6 -22.51 3.88 16.02
CA THR A 6 -23.03 2.80 16.88
C THR A 6 -23.21 1.54 16.04
N LEU A 7 -22.55 0.45 16.45
CA LEU A 7 -22.63 -0.85 15.78
C LEU A 7 -23.41 -1.82 16.67
N ARG A 8 -24.23 -2.68 16.06
CA ARG A 8 -24.82 -3.84 16.74
C ARG A 8 -23.93 -5.05 16.46
N LEU A 9 -23.47 -5.70 17.52
CA LEU A 9 -22.51 -6.80 17.50
C LEU A 9 -22.89 -7.76 18.62
N GLU A 10 -22.48 -9.02 18.49
CA GLU A 10 -22.63 -10.00 19.55
C GLU A 10 -21.78 -9.62 20.77
N ASP A 11 -22.27 -9.89 21.98
CA ASP A 11 -21.60 -9.51 23.23
C ASP A 11 -20.20 -10.12 23.35
N GLU A 12 -20.04 -11.38 22.93
CA GLU A 12 -18.74 -12.08 22.93
C GLU A 12 -17.70 -11.34 22.08
N LEU A 13 -18.12 -10.79 20.94
CA LEU A 13 -17.26 -10.05 20.03
C LEU A 13 -16.86 -8.68 20.63
N ILE A 14 -17.78 -8.03 21.36
CA ILE A 14 -17.49 -6.78 22.07
C ILE A 14 -16.42 -7.02 23.15
N GLU A 15 -16.51 -8.11 23.90
CA GLU A 15 -15.54 -8.43 24.95
C GLU A 15 -14.17 -8.77 24.37
N GLN A 16 -14.10 -9.57 23.30
CA GLN A 16 -12.84 -9.83 22.59
C GLN A 16 -12.18 -8.53 22.08
N ALA A 17 -12.97 -7.62 21.51
CA ALA A 17 -12.48 -6.33 21.06
C ALA A 17 -11.90 -5.48 22.20
N LYS A 18 -12.56 -5.45 23.37
CA LYS A 18 -12.06 -4.74 24.55
C LYS A 18 -10.76 -5.33 25.09
N ILE A 19 -10.65 -6.66 25.15
CA ILE A 19 -9.43 -7.36 25.58
C ILE A 19 -8.26 -6.96 24.67
N TYR A 20 -8.45 -7.06 23.36
CA TYR A 20 -7.43 -6.69 22.38
C TYR A 20 -7.06 -5.20 22.45
N ALA A 21 -8.05 -4.32 22.62
CA ALA A 21 -7.84 -2.88 22.79
C ALA A 21 -6.96 -2.58 24.02
N LYS A 22 -7.25 -3.23 25.15
CA LYS A 22 -6.47 -3.09 26.38
C LYS A 22 -5.02 -3.56 26.20
N GLN A 23 -4.81 -4.70 25.54
CA GLN A 23 -3.48 -5.24 25.25
C GLN A 23 -2.67 -4.33 24.31
N SER A 24 -3.34 -3.68 23.35
CA SER A 24 -2.71 -2.75 22.40
C SER A 24 -2.61 -1.31 22.92
N GLY A 25 -3.07 -1.02 24.14
CA GLY A 25 -3.05 0.32 24.73
C GLY A 25 -3.95 1.33 24.02
N LYS A 26 -4.96 0.86 23.27
CA LYS A 26 -5.88 1.68 22.48
C LYS A 26 -7.31 1.49 22.98
N SER A 27 -8.21 2.43 22.63
CA SER A 27 -9.65 2.20 22.79
C SER A 27 -10.20 1.44 21.59
N VAL A 28 -11.34 0.75 21.78
CA VAL A 28 -12.03 0.06 20.67
C VAL A 28 -12.40 1.06 19.56
N SER A 29 -12.82 2.28 19.92
CA SER A 29 -13.10 3.34 18.95
C SER A 29 -11.86 3.74 18.14
N GLN A 30 -10.68 3.78 18.76
CA GLN A 30 -9.42 4.07 18.07
C GLN A 30 -9.05 2.95 17.10
N LEU A 31 -9.20 1.69 17.51
CA LEU A 31 -8.94 0.54 16.62
C LEU A 31 -9.83 0.56 15.39
N VAL A 32 -11.12 0.83 15.56
CA VAL A 32 -12.07 0.91 14.46
C VAL A 32 -11.78 2.12 13.56
N ALA A 33 -11.39 3.27 14.14
CA ALA A 33 -10.97 4.43 13.38
C ALA A 33 -9.73 4.13 12.52
N ASP A 34 -8.71 3.50 13.11
CA ASP A 34 -7.48 3.09 12.41
C ASP A 34 -7.82 2.13 11.25
N TYR A 35 -8.72 1.18 11.46
CA TYR A 35 -9.20 0.28 10.40
C TYR A 35 -9.93 1.04 9.28
N PHE A 36 -10.82 1.97 9.60
CA PHE A 36 -11.51 2.79 8.58
C PHE A 36 -10.55 3.69 7.80
N LEU A 37 -9.46 4.15 8.42
CA LEU A 37 -8.41 4.87 7.70
C LEU A 37 -7.74 3.96 6.65
N GLN A 38 -7.53 2.67 6.95
CA GLN A 38 -6.99 1.70 6.00
C GLN A 38 -7.99 1.32 4.89
N LEU A 39 -9.30 1.33 5.19
CA LEU A 39 -10.34 1.09 4.17
C LEU A 39 -10.44 2.20 3.13
N LYS A 40 -9.86 3.38 3.38
CA LYS A 40 -9.67 4.39 2.33
C LYS A 40 -8.70 3.82 1.30
N LYS A 41 -9.23 3.09 0.31
CA LYS A 41 -8.53 2.85 -0.94
C LYS A 41 -8.05 4.22 -1.44
N PRO A 42 -6.76 4.39 -1.79
CA PRO A 42 -6.40 5.53 -2.63
C PRO A 42 -7.34 5.46 -3.83
N GLN A 43 -8.09 6.54 -4.06
CA GLN A 43 -8.94 6.61 -5.24
C GLN A 43 -8.00 6.30 -6.41
N LEU A 44 -8.34 5.32 -7.26
CA LEU A 44 -7.50 4.93 -8.40
C LEU A 44 -7.24 6.11 -9.39
N GLY A 45 -7.77 7.31 -9.12
CA GLY A 45 -7.46 8.57 -9.80
C GLY A 45 -6.29 9.36 -9.22
N ASP A 46 -5.92 9.15 -7.95
CA ASP A 46 -4.60 9.54 -7.46
C ASP A 46 -3.70 8.39 -7.85
N LYS A 47 -3.06 8.51 -9.02
CA LYS A 47 -1.84 7.75 -9.31
C LYS A 47 -1.02 7.80 -8.04
N ALA A 48 -0.90 6.68 -7.32
CA ALA A 48 -0.01 6.56 -6.19
C ALA A 48 1.28 7.22 -6.65
N GLN A 49 1.59 8.41 -6.10
CA GLN A 49 2.69 9.20 -6.61
C GLN A 49 3.89 8.27 -6.48
N LEU A 50 4.38 7.80 -7.63
CA LEU A 50 5.55 6.96 -7.65
C LEU A 50 6.59 7.74 -6.84
N PRO A 51 7.33 7.09 -5.92
CA PRO A 51 8.42 7.77 -5.23
C PRO A 51 9.25 8.54 -6.26
N PRO A 52 9.79 9.73 -5.94
CA PRO A 52 10.28 10.69 -6.93
C PRO A 52 11.28 10.07 -7.93
N ILE A 53 12.13 9.15 -7.45
CA ILE A 53 13.07 8.39 -8.27
C ILE A 53 12.34 7.46 -9.26
N THR A 54 11.36 6.68 -8.78
CA THR A 54 10.58 5.77 -9.62
C THR A 54 9.73 6.52 -10.62
N GLN A 55 9.22 7.71 -10.28
CA GLN A 55 8.52 8.58 -11.22
C GLN A 55 9.43 9.05 -12.36
N GLN A 56 10.66 9.46 -12.04
CA GLN A 56 11.66 9.88 -13.04
C GLN A 56 12.08 8.74 -13.97
N LEU A 57 12.15 7.51 -13.45
CA LEU A 57 12.52 6.34 -14.26
C LEU A 57 11.34 5.77 -15.06
N SER A 58 10.11 5.93 -14.56
CA SER A 58 8.91 5.39 -15.20
C SER A 58 8.67 6.05 -16.57
N GLY A 59 8.59 5.24 -17.62
CA GLY A 59 8.28 5.71 -18.97
C GLY A 59 9.48 6.04 -19.86
N LEU A 60 10.71 6.04 -19.34
CA LEU A 60 11.93 6.27 -20.13
C LEU A 60 12.09 5.29 -21.31
N LEU A 61 11.65 4.04 -21.12
CA LEU A 61 11.74 2.98 -22.14
C LEU A 61 10.45 2.82 -22.96
N LYS A 62 9.41 3.62 -22.72
CA LYS A 62 8.06 3.38 -23.28
C LYS A 62 7.99 3.42 -24.81
N ASN A 63 8.91 4.15 -25.43
CA ASN A 63 8.99 4.31 -26.89
C ASN A 63 10.35 3.84 -27.46
N VAL A 64 11.12 3.09 -26.66
CA VAL A 64 12.39 2.52 -27.13
C VAL A 64 12.06 1.16 -27.72
N HIS A 65 12.25 1.02 -29.03
CA HIS A 65 12.16 -0.28 -29.69
C HIS A 65 13.52 -0.94 -29.61
N ILE A 66 13.62 -2.04 -28.86
CA ILE A 66 14.85 -2.82 -28.75
C ILE A 66 14.64 -4.10 -29.57
N GLU A 67 15.28 -4.17 -30.73
CA GLU A 67 15.10 -5.27 -31.68
C GLU A 67 15.60 -6.61 -31.11
N ASN A 68 16.72 -6.58 -30.39
CA ASN A 68 17.33 -7.78 -29.81
C ASN A 68 17.59 -7.63 -28.30
N GLU A 69 16.55 -7.26 -27.55
CA GLU A 69 16.61 -6.95 -26.10
C GLU A 69 17.40 -7.98 -25.30
N HIS A 70 17.19 -9.27 -25.57
CA HIS A 70 17.84 -10.35 -24.84
C HIS A 70 19.33 -10.51 -25.18
N THR A 71 19.72 -10.37 -26.46
CA THR A 71 21.14 -10.54 -26.85
C THR A 71 21.97 -9.34 -26.45
N ASP A 72 21.42 -8.14 -26.59
CA ASP A 72 22.12 -6.89 -26.24
C ASP A 72 22.31 -6.81 -24.72
N TYR A 73 21.29 -7.20 -23.95
CA TYR A 73 21.40 -7.27 -22.50
C TYR A 73 22.41 -8.33 -22.05
N LYS A 74 22.44 -9.50 -22.69
CA LYS A 74 23.42 -10.54 -22.37
C LYS A 74 24.85 -10.10 -22.69
N ALA A 75 25.09 -9.49 -23.85
CA ALA A 75 26.40 -8.97 -24.23
C ALA A 75 26.88 -7.85 -23.27
N TYR A 76 25.95 -7.01 -22.79
CA TYR A 76 26.26 -6.01 -21.76
C TYR A 76 26.67 -6.66 -20.44
N LEU A 77 25.95 -7.69 -19.97
CA LEU A 77 26.30 -8.41 -18.74
C LEU A 77 27.64 -9.12 -18.87
N GLU A 78 27.93 -9.73 -20.02
CA GLU A 78 29.23 -10.36 -20.28
C GLU A 78 30.36 -9.33 -20.19
N ASN A 79 30.28 -8.20 -20.88
CA ASN A 79 31.31 -7.15 -20.81
C ASN A 79 31.47 -6.51 -19.41
N LYS A 80 30.41 -6.51 -18.61
CA LYS A 80 30.43 -5.88 -17.29
C LYS A 80 31.05 -6.77 -16.21
N TYR A 81 30.91 -8.09 -16.35
CA TYR A 81 31.22 -9.05 -15.29
C TYR A 81 32.23 -10.13 -15.68
N LEU A 82 32.53 -10.33 -16.97
CA LEU A 82 33.59 -11.20 -17.49
C LEU A 82 34.70 -10.38 -18.14
#